data_AF-A0A3D2CAY0-F1
#
_entry.id   AF-A0A3D2CAY0-F1
#
_cell.length_a   1.000
_cell.length_b   1.000
_cell.length_c   1.000
_cell.angle_alpha   90.00
_cell.angle_beta   90.00
_cell.angle_gamma   90.00
#
_symmetry.space_group_name_H-M   'P 1'
#
loop_
_entity.id
_entity.type
_entity.pdbx_description
1 polymer ?
#
loop_
_entity_poly.entity_id
_entity_poly.type
_entity_poly.pdbx_seq_one_letter_code
_entity_poly.pdbx_strand_id
1 'polypeptide(L)'
;MRLLLPVIVANLGLLLGIGGPARAADACVDLVPVVAAERDMQTHLRQARLFQRKGWTQDAVREVAMARSTAEGRQEPNVYTLSAQLAFEIDDIVGARCLARAAIDLQRSGEATEKARALLRELNRTFGFLTIYTSGDATTATFKVTPPKLFATAELKTYAERMVTDLARRHPLPVSVALPSGQYTINGQAITVLPGEAQDLTLHPRRTQPAWASPMLRLRTGGEFRPSQSHGPPPVVSSTDLSATWPLFRGRQASLYAGMRAGVLSGGRLSEQLRAPAGGDIGGMVSGVWVSDYSVEFHVDAALSRARIGGVGFHCPLDGAACTTGSGLAPTDRLFIRGDGLQWRAAAGMDVRGFGNWESLGLGLDLAFVRTTGTVQPSV
;
A
#
# COMPACT_ATOMS: atom_id res chain seq x y z
N MET A 1 -8.90 -45.80 -9.60
CA MET A 1 -8.77 -44.69 -10.58
C MET A 1 -7.80 -43.66 -10.00
N ARG A 2 -6.56 -43.63 -10.47
CA ARG A 2 -5.53 -42.67 -10.04
C ARG A 2 -5.51 -41.51 -11.05
N LEU A 3 -5.90 -40.32 -10.61
CA LEU A 3 -5.81 -39.08 -11.40
C LEU A 3 -4.40 -38.50 -11.22
N LEU A 4 -3.62 -38.52 -12.31
CA LEU A 4 -2.36 -37.81 -12.45
C LEU A 4 -2.67 -36.37 -12.89
N LEU A 5 -2.26 -35.37 -12.10
CA LEU A 5 -2.17 -33.98 -12.55
C LEU A 5 -0.80 -33.76 -13.23
N PRO A 6 -0.72 -33.04 -14.36
CA PRO A 6 0.55 -32.61 -14.92
C PRO A 6 1.04 -31.33 -14.23
N VAL A 7 2.31 -31.36 -13.79
CA VAL A 7 3.06 -30.18 -13.33
C VAL A 7 3.65 -29.51 -14.57
N ILE A 8 3.20 -28.29 -14.88
CA ILE A 8 3.81 -27.41 -15.88
C ILE A 8 4.76 -26.46 -15.14
N VAL A 9 6.07 -26.67 -15.31
CA VAL A 9 7.11 -25.73 -14.85
C VAL A 9 7.42 -24.80 -16.01
N ALA A 10 7.03 -23.52 -15.89
CA ALA A 10 7.44 -22.47 -16.80
C ALA A 10 8.70 -21.78 -16.25
N ASN A 11 9.81 -21.90 -16.98
CA ASN A 11 11.07 -21.19 -16.74
C ASN A 11 10.91 -19.72 -17.17
N LEU A 12 10.90 -18.79 -16.22
CA LEU A 12 11.00 -17.35 -16.49
C LEU A 12 12.42 -16.88 -16.15
N GLY A 13 13.24 -16.66 -17.18
CA GLY A 13 14.56 -16.05 -17.05
C GLY A 13 14.44 -14.54 -16.83
N LEU A 14 14.70 -14.10 -15.59
CA LEU A 14 14.72 -12.68 -15.22
C LEU A 14 16.14 -12.12 -15.44
N LEU A 15 16.30 -11.28 -16.46
CA LEU A 15 17.49 -10.46 -16.69
C LEU A 15 17.50 -9.30 -15.68
N LEU A 16 18.31 -9.41 -14.64
CA LEU A 16 18.59 -8.33 -13.69
C LEU A 16 19.62 -7.37 -14.31
N GLY A 17 19.17 -6.15 -14.64
CA GLY A 17 20.03 -5.04 -15.01
C GLY A 17 20.88 -4.60 -13.81
N ILE A 18 22.19 -4.58 -14.01
CA ILE A 18 23.19 -4.14 -13.04
C ILE A 18 23.07 -2.61 -12.90
N GLY A 19 22.57 -2.15 -11.76
CA GLY A 19 22.48 -0.73 -11.41
C GLY A 19 23.86 -0.10 -11.19
N GLY A 20 24.08 1.08 -11.76
CA GLY A 20 25.22 1.93 -11.42
C GLY A 20 25.14 2.43 -9.96
N PRO A 21 26.22 3.04 -9.43
CA PRO A 21 26.25 3.49 -8.05
C PRO A 21 25.18 4.58 -7.83
N ALA A 22 24.15 4.25 -7.04
CA ALA A 22 23.17 5.20 -6.54
C ALA A 22 23.90 6.38 -5.90
N ARG A 23 23.58 7.61 -6.33
CA ARG A 23 24.19 8.80 -5.74
C ARG A 23 23.60 8.95 -4.35
N ALA A 24 24.40 9.30 -3.34
CA ALA A 24 23.93 9.50 -1.97
C ALA A 24 22.77 10.52 -1.84
N ALA A 25 22.55 11.36 -2.86
CA ALA A 25 21.38 12.21 -2.98
C ALA A 25 20.06 11.41 -3.11
N ASP A 26 20.07 10.23 -3.73
CA ASP A 26 18.86 9.45 -4.04
C ASP A 26 18.14 8.99 -2.76
N ALA A 27 18.89 8.59 -1.72
CA ALA A 27 18.30 8.17 -0.44
C ALA A 27 17.65 9.33 0.34
N CYS A 28 18.06 10.58 0.10
CA CYS A 28 17.44 11.75 0.72
C CYS A 28 16.21 12.24 -0.05
N VAL A 29 16.12 11.97 -1.36
CA VAL A 29 15.04 12.47 -2.22
C VAL A 29 13.70 11.85 -1.81
N ASP A 30 13.68 10.57 -1.42
CA ASP A 30 12.45 9.88 -1.00
C ASP A 30 11.83 10.44 0.29
N LEU A 31 12.62 11.10 1.13
CA LEU A 31 12.17 11.65 2.43
C LEU A 31 11.56 13.05 2.31
N VAL A 32 11.73 13.74 1.18
CA VAL A 32 11.32 15.15 1.06
C VAL A 32 10.29 15.32 -0.04
N PRO A 33 9.14 15.99 0.21
CA PRO A 33 8.09 16.14 -0.79
C PRO A 33 8.61 16.81 -2.06
N VAL A 34 8.24 16.24 -3.20
CA VAL A 34 8.46 16.80 -4.54
C VAL A 34 7.23 17.62 -4.93
N VAL A 35 7.44 18.88 -5.28
CA VAL A 35 6.39 19.78 -5.77
C VAL A 35 6.75 20.21 -7.19
N ALA A 36 5.81 20.12 -8.14
CA ALA A 36 6.07 20.53 -9.52
C ALA A 36 6.47 22.02 -9.57
N ALA A 37 7.51 22.34 -10.34
CA ALA A 37 7.96 23.72 -10.49
C ALA A 37 7.04 24.48 -11.45
N GLU A 38 6.55 25.64 -11.02
CA GLU A 38 5.74 26.54 -11.86
C GLU A 38 6.57 27.68 -12.47
N ARG A 39 7.72 27.99 -11.85
CA ARG A 39 8.62 29.11 -12.23
C ARG A 39 10.09 28.69 -12.18
N ASP A 40 10.96 29.62 -12.54
CA ASP A 40 12.41 29.42 -12.44
C ASP A 40 12.88 29.30 -10.98
N MET A 41 14.00 28.61 -10.78
CA MET A 41 14.58 28.33 -9.46
C MET A 41 14.85 29.59 -8.63
N GLN A 42 15.35 30.66 -9.26
CA GLN A 42 15.77 31.87 -8.53
C GLN A 42 14.58 32.64 -7.99
N THR A 43 13.45 32.65 -8.72
CA THR A 43 12.20 33.22 -8.24
C THR A 43 11.68 32.48 -7.00
N HIS A 44 11.59 31.15 -7.07
CA HIS A 44 11.15 30.32 -5.94
C HIS A 44 12.09 30.47 -4.73
N LEU A 45 13.41 30.45 -4.93
CA LEU A 45 14.39 30.62 -3.85
C LEU A 45 14.27 32.00 -3.18
N ARG A 46 14.03 33.07 -3.96
CA ARG A 46 13.84 34.43 -3.43
C ARG A 46 12.54 34.53 -2.62
N GLN A 47 11.47 33.92 -3.09
CA GLN A 47 10.18 33.86 -2.39
C GLN A 47 10.28 33.07 -1.09
N ALA A 48 10.93 31.89 -1.12
CA ALA A 48 11.19 31.10 0.08
C ALA A 48 11.92 31.89 1.17
N ARG A 49 12.99 32.62 0.81
CA ARG A 49 13.72 33.49 1.75
C ARG A 49 12.88 34.64 2.29
N LEU A 50 11.99 35.20 1.47
CA LEU A 50 11.06 36.24 1.91
C LEU A 50 10.05 35.69 2.93
N PHE A 51 9.49 34.50 2.67
CA PHE A 51 8.55 33.83 3.57
C PHE A 51 9.21 33.40 4.87
N GLN A 52 10.44 32.88 4.83
CA GLN A 52 11.21 32.56 6.04
C GLN A 52 11.40 33.80 6.93
N ARG A 53 11.81 34.95 6.37
CA ARG A 53 11.97 36.20 7.15
C ARG A 53 10.66 36.72 7.75
N LYS A 54 9.51 36.40 7.14
CA LYS A 54 8.18 36.74 7.67
C LYS A 54 7.66 35.74 8.71
N GLY A 55 8.37 34.64 8.95
CA GLY A 55 7.89 33.55 9.80
C GLY A 55 6.80 32.68 9.15
N TRP A 56 6.62 32.77 7.83
CA TRP A 56 5.66 31.96 7.08
C TRP A 56 6.32 30.63 6.67
N THR A 57 6.70 29.83 7.66
CA THR A 57 7.57 28.66 7.48
C THR A 57 6.98 27.62 6.52
N GLN A 58 5.66 27.37 6.57
CA GLN A 58 5.00 26.41 5.66
C GLN A 58 5.09 26.85 4.20
N ASP A 59 4.85 28.13 3.90
CA ASP A 59 4.98 28.67 2.55
C ASP A 59 6.46 28.66 2.10
N ALA A 60 7.39 28.95 3.00
CA ALA A 60 8.82 28.89 2.71
C ALA A 60 9.26 27.46 2.33
N VAL A 61 8.79 26.44 3.06
CA VAL A 61 9.04 25.02 2.76
C VAL A 61 8.50 24.64 1.39
N ARG A 62 7.28 25.09 1.06
CA ARG A 62 6.67 24.82 -0.25
C ARG A 62 7.48 25.46 -1.40
N GLU A 63 7.85 26.73 -1.26
CA GLU A 63 8.62 27.44 -2.28
C GLU A 63 10.03 26.85 -2.47
N VAL A 64 10.73 26.49 -1.39
CA VAL A 64 12.06 25.88 -1.54
C VAL A 64 11.99 24.47 -2.15
N ALA A 65 10.90 23.73 -1.88
CA ALA A 65 10.64 22.44 -2.54
C ALA A 65 10.41 22.61 -4.05
N MET A 66 9.68 23.65 -4.47
CA MET A 66 9.54 24.02 -5.89
C MET A 66 10.87 24.46 -6.51
N ALA A 67 11.69 25.25 -5.79
CA ALA A 67 13.03 25.59 -6.25
C ALA A 67 13.89 24.33 -6.47
N ARG A 68 13.82 23.35 -5.56
CA ARG A 68 14.58 22.10 -5.63
C ARG A 68 14.14 21.19 -6.77
N SER A 69 12.89 21.27 -7.23
CA SER A 69 12.39 20.41 -8.29
C SER A 69 12.78 20.85 -9.70
N THR A 70 13.33 22.06 -9.89
CA THR A 70 13.88 22.48 -11.19
C THR A 70 15.19 21.76 -11.53
N ALA A 71 15.61 21.79 -12.80
CA ALA A 71 16.88 21.20 -13.22
C ALA A 71 18.09 21.88 -12.54
N GLU A 72 18.06 23.21 -12.42
CA GLU A 72 19.11 24.02 -11.78
C GLU A 72 19.10 23.83 -10.27
N GLY A 73 17.92 23.82 -9.64
CA GLY A 73 17.80 23.70 -8.18
C GLY A 73 18.30 22.38 -7.62
N ARG A 74 18.22 21.30 -8.40
CA ARG A 74 18.80 20.00 -8.04
C ARG A 74 20.33 20.03 -7.87
N GLN A 75 21.00 21.01 -8.46
CA GLN A 75 22.46 21.19 -8.39
C GLN A 75 22.88 22.40 -7.55
N GLU A 76 21.93 23.17 -7.01
CA GLU A 76 22.20 24.43 -6.32
C GLU A 76 22.32 24.23 -4.80
N PRO A 77 23.53 24.34 -4.20
CA PRO A 77 23.75 24.10 -2.78
C PRO A 77 22.98 25.08 -1.87
N ASN A 78 22.68 26.30 -2.34
CA ASN A 78 21.87 27.25 -1.59
C ASN A 78 20.44 26.77 -1.37
N VAL A 79 19.85 26.05 -2.33
CA VAL A 79 18.49 25.50 -2.23
C VAL A 79 18.43 24.42 -1.15
N TYR A 80 19.40 23.51 -1.14
CA TYR A 80 19.48 22.45 -0.13
C TYR A 80 19.80 22.98 1.27
N THR A 81 20.69 23.97 1.37
CA THR A 81 21.03 24.60 2.66
C THR A 81 19.80 25.28 3.27
N LEU A 82 19.04 26.04 2.47
CA LEU A 82 17.80 26.65 2.94
C LEU A 82 16.74 25.61 3.29
N SER A 83 16.61 24.55 2.48
CA SER A 83 15.71 23.43 2.78
C SER A 83 16.04 22.77 4.12
N ALA A 84 17.33 22.57 4.43
CA ALA A 84 17.78 21.99 5.68
C ALA A 84 17.44 22.86 6.89
N GLN A 85 17.62 24.19 6.77
CA GLN A 85 17.26 25.15 7.82
C GLN A 85 15.75 25.15 8.08
N LEU A 86 14.94 25.19 7.02
CA LEU A 86 13.49 25.16 7.15
C LEU A 86 12.99 23.82 7.72
N ALA A 87 13.60 22.70 7.34
CA ALA A 87 13.30 21.39 7.92
C ALA A 87 13.59 21.36 9.43
N PHE A 88 14.71 21.96 9.86
CA PHE A 88 15.03 22.12 11.28
C PHE A 88 13.99 22.99 12.02
N GLU A 89 13.54 24.09 11.41
CA GLU A 89 12.51 24.98 11.98
C GLU A 89 11.14 24.28 12.18
N ILE A 90 10.81 23.27 11.36
CA ILE A 90 9.57 22.49 11.47
C ILE A 90 9.74 21.16 12.21
N ASP A 91 10.82 20.99 12.98
CA ASP A 91 11.16 19.79 13.74
C ASP A 91 11.44 18.52 12.89
N ASP A 92 11.60 18.63 11.56
CA ASP A 92 12.04 17.53 10.68
C ASP A 92 13.57 17.40 10.70
N ILE A 93 14.08 16.89 11.83
CA ILE A 93 15.51 16.77 12.09
C ILE A 93 16.20 15.75 11.17
N VAL A 94 15.49 14.67 10.78
CA VAL A 94 16.01 13.65 9.86
C VAL A 94 16.17 14.25 8.46
N GLY A 95 15.13 14.94 7.96
CA GLY A 95 15.18 15.66 6.69
C GLY A 95 16.23 16.76 6.70
N ALA A 96 16.33 17.55 7.78
CA ALA A 96 17.35 18.60 7.94
C ALA A 96 18.78 18.05 7.81
N ARG A 97 19.08 16.93 8.48
CA ARG A 97 20.39 16.26 8.36
C ARG A 97 20.67 15.78 6.95
N CYS A 98 19.67 15.17 6.29
CA CYS A 98 19.80 14.66 4.93
C CYS A 98 20.10 15.79 3.95
N LEU A 99 19.32 16.87 4.01
CA LEU A 99 19.43 18.03 3.14
C LEU A 99 20.75 18.80 3.37
N ALA A 100 21.21 18.91 4.63
CA ALA A 100 22.50 19.52 4.94
C ALA A 100 23.67 18.72 4.33
N ARG A 101 23.62 17.38 4.39
CA ARG A 101 24.61 16.52 3.73
C ARG A 101 24.60 16.70 2.22
N ALA A 102 23.43 16.68 1.60
CA ALA A 102 23.28 16.90 0.16
C ALA A 102 23.88 18.25 -0.29
N ALA A 103 23.69 19.33 0.48
CA ALA A 103 24.31 20.62 0.19
C ALA A 103 25.85 20.56 0.20
N ILE A 104 26.44 19.80 1.13
CA ILE A 104 27.90 19.62 1.24
C ILE A 104 28.44 18.79 0.08
N ASP A 105 27.70 17.77 -0.35
CA ASP A 105 28.09 16.89 -1.45
C ASP A 105 28.06 17.61 -2.80
N LEU A 106 27.11 18.54 -3.00
CA LEU A 106 27.01 19.37 -4.21
C LEU A 106 28.17 20.36 -4.34
N GLN A 107 28.61 20.98 -3.24
CA GLN A 107 29.69 21.97 -3.26
C GLN A 107 30.62 21.82 -2.06
N ARG A 108 31.91 21.58 -2.33
CA ARG A 108 32.93 21.35 -1.29
C ARG A 108 33.23 22.58 -0.41
N SER A 109 33.02 23.78 -0.91
CA SER A 109 33.35 25.04 -0.21
C SER A 109 32.45 26.17 -0.67
N GLY A 110 32.09 27.05 0.24
CA GLY A 110 31.21 28.18 -0.02
C GLY A 110 30.39 28.53 1.22
N GLU A 111 29.76 29.69 1.22
CA GLU A 111 28.96 30.14 2.35
C GLU A 111 27.81 29.16 2.68
N ALA A 112 27.14 28.64 1.63
CA ALA A 112 26.08 27.63 1.77
C ALA A 112 26.60 26.35 2.43
N THR A 113 27.72 25.82 1.95
CA THR A 113 28.39 24.64 2.49
C THR A 113 28.80 24.84 3.95
N GLU A 114 29.36 25.99 4.32
CA GLU A 114 29.75 26.26 5.71
C GLU A 114 28.54 26.34 6.65
N LYS A 115 27.43 26.93 6.19
CA LYS A 115 26.15 26.91 6.93
C LYS A 115 25.62 25.49 7.10
N ALA A 116 25.64 24.68 6.04
CA ALA A 116 25.23 23.28 6.09
C ALA A 116 26.11 22.44 7.02
N ARG A 117 27.43 22.67 7.03
CA ARG A 117 28.37 22.04 7.97
C ARG A 117 28.11 22.46 9.41
N ALA A 118 27.86 23.73 9.65
CA ALA A 118 27.53 24.23 10.99
C ALA A 118 26.26 23.58 11.52
N LEU A 119 25.18 23.56 10.72
CA LEU A 119 23.94 22.88 11.06
C LEU A 119 24.17 21.38 11.30
N LEU A 120 24.89 20.69 10.42
CA LEU A 120 25.16 19.26 10.57
C LEU A 120 25.96 18.94 11.86
N ARG A 121 26.92 19.79 12.24
CA ARG A 121 27.65 19.66 13.51
C ARG A 121 26.71 19.83 14.71
N GLU A 122 25.83 20.83 14.66
CA GLU A 122 24.83 21.07 15.71
C GLU A 122 23.87 19.89 15.85
N LEU A 123 23.32 19.40 14.75
CA LEU A 123 22.43 18.25 14.72
C LEU A 123 23.11 17.00 15.28
N ASN A 124 24.33 16.69 14.84
CA ASN A 124 25.08 15.52 15.32
C ASN A 124 25.55 15.67 16.79
N ARG A 125 25.72 16.89 17.31
CA ARG A 125 26.04 17.08 18.74
C ARG A 125 24.82 16.82 19.63
N THR A 126 23.63 17.05 19.10
CA THR A 126 22.40 17.15 19.89
C THR A 126 21.56 15.88 19.81
N PHE A 127 21.45 15.29 18.62
CA PHE A 127 20.56 14.17 18.32
C PHE A 127 21.33 12.91 17.94
N GLY A 128 20.79 11.76 18.33
CA GLY A 128 21.07 10.49 17.66
C GLY A 128 19.94 10.13 16.71
N PHE A 129 20.26 9.29 15.72
CA PHE A 129 19.35 8.94 14.63
C PHE A 129 19.01 7.47 14.74
N LEU A 130 17.74 7.16 14.86
CA LEU A 130 17.27 5.81 15.11
C LEU A 130 16.37 5.35 13.97
N THR A 131 16.74 4.24 13.32
CA THR A 131 15.85 3.55 12.38
C THR A 131 15.23 2.36 13.09
N ILE A 132 13.91 2.40 13.24
CA ILE A 132 13.15 1.40 13.96
C ILE A 132 12.59 0.41 12.96
N TYR A 133 12.90 -0.86 13.19
CA TYR A 133 12.41 -2.01 12.45
C TYR A 133 11.51 -2.86 13.33
N THR A 134 10.81 -3.79 12.70
CA THR A 134 10.15 -4.90 13.38
C THR A 134 10.78 -6.20 12.90
N SER A 135 10.88 -7.19 13.79
CA SER A 135 11.31 -8.55 13.42
C SER A 135 10.17 -9.43 12.89
N GLY A 136 8.93 -8.90 12.84
CA GLY A 136 7.79 -9.52 12.15
C GLY A 136 7.24 -8.64 11.05
N ASP A 137 6.16 -9.06 10.36
CA ASP A 137 5.73 -8.40 9.10
C ASP A 137 4.81 -7.21 9.32
N ALA A 138 4.99 -6.50 10.43
CA ALA A 138 4.23 -5.30 10.69
C ALA A 138 4.69 -4.21 9.71
N THR A 139 3.85 -3.87 8.74
CA THR A 139 4.08 -2.72 7.84
C THR A 139 3.93 -1.39 8.57
N THR A 140 3.26 -1.40 9.73
CA THR A 140 3.04 -0.21 10.56
C THR A 140 3.12 -0.56 12.05
N ALA A 141 3.54 0.38 12.89
CA ALA A 141 3.55 0.25 14.34
C ALA A 141 3.20 1.55 15.07
N THR A 142 2.75 1.41 16.31
CA THR A 142 2.69 2.48 17.30
C THR A 142 3.83 2.30 18.30
N PHE A 143 4.37 3.40 18.81
CA PHE A 143 5.50 3.36 19.73
C PHE A 143 5.15 4.04 21.06
N LYS A 144 5.24 3.27 22.14
CA LYS A 144 5.27 3.79 23.50
C LYS A 144 6.70 4.16 23.85
N VAL A 145 7.04 5.42 23.66
CA VAL A 145 8.36 5.96 23.97
C VAL A 145 8.35 6.60 25.36
N THR A 146 9.28 6.19 26.21
CA THR A 146 9.53 6.82 27.53
C THR A 146 10.83 7.63 27.42
N PRO A 147 10.77 8.97 27.51
CA PRO A 147 11.95 9.82 27.43
C PRO A 147 12.85 9.71 28.68
N PRO A 148 14.11 10.18 28.61
CA PRO A 148 14.97 10.32 29.78
C PRO A 148 14.37 11.30 30.80
N LYS A 149 14.72 11.12 32.07
CA LYS A 149 14.25 12.00 33.16
C LYS A 149 14.85 13.41 33.10
N LEU A 150 16.06 13.53 32.54
CA LEU A 150 16.81 14.78 32.47
C LEU A 150 17.18 15.04 31.01
N PHE A 151 16.93 16.27 30.58
CA PHE A 151 17.33 16.80 29.28
C PHE A 151 18.34 17.92 29.49
N ALA A 152 19.23 18.14 28.52
CA ALA A 152 20.22 19.21 28.58
C ALA A 152 19.58 20.61 28.56
N THR A 153 18.45 20.78 27.86
CA THR A 153 17.70 22.05 27.79
C THR A 153 16.18 21.83 27.78
N ALA A 154 15.42 22.90 28.05
CA ALA A 154 13.95 22.87 28.01
C ALA A 154 13.41 22.71 26.59
N GLU A 155 14.10 23.24 25.57
CA GLU A 155 13.70 23.07 24.17
C GLU A 155 13.80 21.60 23.75
N LEU A 156 14.87 20.91 24.14
CA LEU A 156 15.05 19.48 23.81
C LEU A 156 14.01 18.59 24.48
N LYS A 157 13.63 18.92 25.73
CA LYS A 157 12.52 18.25 26.41
C LYS A 157 11.22 18.45 25.62
N THR A 158 10.92 19.68 25.23
CA THR A 158 9.70 20.02 24.49
C THR A 158 9.65 19.30 23.13
N TYR A 159 10.77 19.29 22.40
CA TYR A 159 10.92 18.51 21.17
C TYR A 159 10.65 17.01 21.40
N ALA A 160 11.30 16.42 22.42
CA ALA A 160 11.14 15.01 22.72
C ALA A 160 9.70 14.65 23.10
N GLU A 161 9.00 15.48 23.86
CA GLU A 161 7.58 15.26 24.22
C GLU A 161 6.66 15.34 23.00
N ARG A 162 6.90 16.29 22.07
CA ARG A 162 6.19 16.34 20.77
C ARG A 162 6.44 15.08 19.95
N MET A 163 7.69 14.68 19.81
CA MET A 163 8.08 13.47 19.07
C MET A 163 7.47 12.20 19.69
N VAL A 164 7.47 12.07 21.02
CA VAL A 164 6.81 10.95 21.73
C VAL A 164 5.32 10.91 21.43
N THR A 165 4.66 12.07 21.40
CA THR A 165 3.23 12.19 21.08
C THR A 165 2.94 11.79 19.63
N ASP A 166 3.81 12.18 18.69
CA ASP A 166 3.69 11.79 17.29
C ASP A 166 3.91 10.28 17.10
N LEU A 167 4.96 9.73 17.70
CA LEU A 167 5.28 8.29 17.64
C LEU A 167 4.27 7.39 18.35
N ALA A 168 3.41 7.95 19.22
CA ALA A 168 2.27 7.22 19.76
C ALA A 168 1.20 6.91 18.69
N ARG A 169 1.20 7.64 17.56
CA ARG A 169 0.38 7.35 16.38
C ARG A 169 0.96 6.20 15.58
N ARG A 170 0.21 5.77 14.56
CA ARG A 170 0.59 4.65 13.70
C ARG A 170 1.50 5.16 12.57
N HIS A 171 2.68 4.57 12.45
CA HIS A 171 3.69 4.93 11.46
C HIS A 171 4.05 3.74 10.57
N PRO A 172 4.35 3.95 9.28
CA PRO A 172 4.91 2.90 8.42
C PRO A 172 6.30 2.48 8.91
N LEU A 173 6.65 1.22 8.72
CA LEU A 173 7.95 0.66 9.06
C LEU A 173 8.75 0.33 7.79
N PRO A 174 10.08 0.57 7.76
CA PRO A 174 10.87 1.15 8.85
C PRO A 174 10.60 2.65 9.03
N VAL A 175 10.66 3.13 10.28
CA VAL A 175 10.55 4.56 10.59
C VAL A 175 11.92 5.08 11.03
N SER A 176 12.33 6.23 10.49
CA SER A 176 13.55 6.91 10.92
C SER A 176 13.19 8.12 11.75
N VAL A 177 13.74 8.20 12.96
CA VAL A 177 13.46 9.27 13.92
C VAL A 177 14.76 9.86 14.45
N ALA A 178 14.74 11.14 14.78
CA ALA A 178 15.80 11.78 15.54
C ALA A 178 15.35 11.96 16.98
N LEU A 179 16.17 11.53 17.93
CA LEU A 179 15.91 11.71 19.35
C LEU A 179 17.11 12.44 19.97
N PRO A 180 16.89 13.39 20.91
CA PRO A 180 17.98 13.95 21.69
C PRO A 180 18.82 12.84 22.32
N SER A 181 20.13 13.06 22.48
CA SER A 181 20.97 12.04 23.13
C SER A 181 20.50 11.74 24.56
N GLY A 182 20.47 10.45 24.91
CA GLY A 182 19.95 10.01 26.21
C GLY A 182 19.49 8.55 26.26
N GLN A 183 19.02 8.13 27.42
CA GLN A 183 18.47 6.80 27.63
C GLN A 183 16.95 6.82 27.44
N TYR A 184 16.47 6.07 26.45
CA TYR A 184 15.06 5.94 26.11
C TYR A 184 14.59 4.51 26.38
N THR A 185 13.28 4.37 26.57
CA THR A 185 12.62 3.05 26.50
C THR A 185 11.55 3.09 25.42
N ILE A 186 11.69 2.30 24.37
CA ILE A 186 10.75 2.20 23.25
C ILE A 186 10.07 0.84 23.32
N ASN A 187 8.75 0.81 23.53
CA ASN A 187 7.98 -0.42 23.68
C ASN A 187 8.58 -1.39 24.74
N GLY A 188 9.09 -0.82 25.84
CA GLY A 188 9.73 -1.58 26.93
C GLY A 188 11.16 -2.05 26.63
N GLN A 189 11.73 -1.72 25.47
CA GLN A 189 13.13 -1.97 25.13
C GLN A 189 13.97 -0.74 25.42
N ALA A 190 14.96 -0.87 26.31
CA ALA A 190 15.90 0.20 26.61
C ALA A 190 16.86 0.40 25.44
N ILE A 191 17.11 1.65 25.09
CA ILE A 191 18.10 2.05 24.07
C ILE A 191 18.81 3.32 24.54
N THR A 192 20.11 3.39 24.31
CA THR A 192 20.90 4.60 24.56
C THR A 192 21.17 5.28 23.22
N VAL A 193 20.50 6.39 22.99
CA VAL A 193 20.64 7.20 21.79
C VAL A 193 21.92 8.03 21.92
N LEU A 194 22.90 7.74 21.06
CA LEU A 194 24.20 8.41 21.05
C LEU A 194 24.22 9.57 20.04
N PRO A 195 24.84 10.71 20.40
CA PRO A 195 24.83 11.90 19.54
C PRO A 195 25.59 11.64 18.24
N GLY A 196 24.96 11.95 17.10
CA GLY A 196 25.53 11.88 15.76
C GLY A 196 25.53 10.48 15.14
N GLU A 197 25.32 9.44 15.96
CA GLU A 197 25.28 8.06 15.51
C GLU A 197 23.94 7.70 14.87
N ALA A 198 24.01 6.84 13.86
CA ALA A 198 22.84 6.14 13.32
C ALA A 198 22.79 4.76 13.97
N GLN A 199 21.65 4.42 14.57
CA GLN A 199 21.43 3.16 15.26
C GLN A 199 20.18 2.49 14.69
N ASP A 200 20.20 1.16 14.66
CA ASP A 200 19.06 0.35 14.28
C ASP A 200 18.44 -0.28 15.53
N LEU A 201 17.12 -0.16 15.65
CA LEU A 201 16.35 -0.81 16.70
C LEU A 201 15.33 -1.75 16.10
N THR A 202 15.59 -3.05 16.16
CA THR A 202 14.61 -4.06 15.80
C THR A 202 13.73 -4.39 17.00
N LEU A 203 12.46 -4.01 16.92
CA LEU A 203 11.47 -4.34 17.93
C LEU A 203 10.98 -5.78 17.74
N HIS A 204 10.74 -6.46 18.86
CA HIS A 204 10.13 -7.79 18.84
C HIS A 204 8.62 -7.67 18.53
N PRO A 205 8.02 -8.55 17.70
CA PRO A 205 6.59 -8.50 17.36
C PRO A 205 5.62 -8.57 18.55
N ARG A 206 6.04 -9.08 19.72
CA ARG A 206 5.24 -9.06 20.96
C ARG A 206 5.20 -7.68 21.64
N ARG A 207 6.14 -6.80 21.29
CA ARG A 207 6.33 -5.47 21.88
C ARG A 207 5.83 -4.36 20.98
N THR A 208 5.82 -4.57 19.66
CA THR A 208 4.89 -3.84 18.79
C THR A 208 3.50 -4.32 19.18
N GLN A 209 2.55 -3.45 19.52
CA GLN A 209 1.16 -3.90 19.45
C GLN A 209 0.94 -4.24 17.98
N PRO A 210 0.83 -5.52 17.58
CA PRO A 210 0.39 -5.78 16.22
C PRO A 210 -0.94 -5.06 16.15
N ALA A 211 -1.06 -4.13 15.19
CA ALA A 211 -2.36 -3.60 14.87
C ALA A 211 -3.30 -4.78 14.86
N TRP A 212 -4.32 -4.78 15.73
CA TRP A 212 -5.35 -5.80 15.69
C TRP A 212 -5.69 -5.96 14.24
N ALA A 213 -5.35 -7.15 13.77
CA ALA A 213 -4.94 -7.29 12.40
C ALA A 213 -6.08 -6.84 11.51
N SER A 214 -5.86 -5.67 10.91
CA SER A 214 -6.96 -4.89 10.41
C SER A 214 -7.70 -5.76 9.40
N PRO A 215 -9.03 -5.87 9.51
CA PRO A 215 -9.78 -6.67 8.57
C PRO A 215 -9.38 -6.24 7.16
N MET A 216 -8.97 -7.20 6.35
CA MET A 216 -8.69 -6.92 4.95
C MET A 216 -10.03 -6.91 4.23
N LEU A 217 -10.41 -5.74 3.75
CA LEU A 217 -11.49 -5.60 2.77
C LEU A 217 -10.86 -5.72 1.39
N ARG A 218 -11.24 -6.73 0.60
CA ARG A 218 -10.82 -6.86 -0.80
C ARG A 218 -12.04 -6.78 -1.70
N LEU A 219 -12.00 -5.86 -2.66
CA LEU A 219 -12.92 -5.82 -3.79
C LEU A 219 -12.19 -6.38 -5.00
N ARG A 220 -12.71 -7.45 -5.59
CA ARG A 220 -12.20 -8.06 -6.82
C ARG A 220 -13.24 -7.92 -7.92
N THR A 221 -12.83 -7.47 -9.09
CA THR A 221 -13.66 -7.42 -10.29
C THR A 221 -12.95 -8.19 -11.40
N GLY A 222 -13.70 -8.99 -12.16
CA GLY A 222 -13.09 -9.84 -13.20
C GLY A 222 -14.09 -10.53 -14.09
N GLY A 223 -13.61 -11.22 -15.13
CA GLY A 223 -14.42 -12.06 -16.02
C GLY A 223 -14.27 -13.54 -15.68
N GLU A 224 -15.38 -14.25 -15.52
CA GLU A 224 -15.38 -15.71 -15.34
C GLU A 224 -15.56 -16.39 -16.72
N PHE A 225 -14.64 -17.31 -17.06
CA PHE A 225 -14.76 -18.18 -18.24
C PHE A 225 -15.38 -19.51 -17.83
N ARG A 226 -16.46 -19.92 -18.50
CA ARG A 226 -17.13 -21.21 -18.24
C ARG A 226 -16.91 -22.18 -19.41
N PRO A 227 -15.95 -23.12 -19.29
CA PRO A 227 -15.59 -24.01 -20.40
C PRO A 227 -16.61 -25.12 -20.71
N SER A 228 -17.72 -25.20 -19.97
CA SER A 228 -18.69 -26.30 -20.09
C SER A 228 -19.71 -26.14 -21.23
N GLN A 229 -19.58 -25.16 -22.12
CA GLN A 229 -20.46 -25.02 -23.29
C GLN A 229 -19.72 -25.47 -24.55
N SER A 230 -20.23 -26.52 -25.18
CA SER A 230 -19.55 -27.23 -26.28
C SER A 230 -19.53 -26.47 -27.60
N HIS A 231 -20.37 -25.44 -27.79
CA HIS A 231 -20.53 -24.74 -29.07
C HIS A 231 -20.60 -23.21 -28.86
N GLY A 232 -19.50 -22.52 -29.18
CA GLY A 232 -19.35 -21.06 -29.11
C GLY A 232 -18.23 -20.60 -28.17
N PRO A 233 -17.65 -19.39 -28.38
CA PRO A 233 -16.72 -18.82 -27.41
C PRO A 233 -17.41 -18.73 -26.04
N PRO A 234 -16.76 -19.19 -24.95
CA PRO A 234 -17.40 -19.24 -23.65
C PRO A 234 -17.81 -17.82 -23.25
N PRO A 235 -19.08 -17.61 -22.84
CA PRO A 235 -19.57 -16.29 -22.49
C PRO A 235 -18.81 -15.78 -21.27
N VAL A 236 -18.19 -14.60 -21.41
CA VAL A 236 -17.52 -13.92 -20.31
C VAL A 236 -18.58 -13.29 -19.43
N VAL A 237 -18.68 -13.76 -18.20
CA VAL A 237 -19.58 -13.18 -17.20
C VAL A 237 -18.78 -12.26 -16.31
N SER A 238 -19.16 -10.98 -16.21
CA SER A 238 -18.49 -10.08 -15.26
C SER A 238 -18.90 -10.46 -13.83
N SER A 239 -17.90 -10.52 -12.96
CA SER A 239 -17.99 -10.91 -11.57
C SER A 239 -17.45 -9.78 -10.71
N THR A 240 -18.10 -9.55 -9.57
CA THR A 240 -17.63 -8.65 -8.53
C THR A 240 -17.71 -9.39 -7.21
N ASP A 241 -16.58 -9.54 -6.54
CA ASP A 241 -16.47 -10.19 -5.25
C ASP A 241 -16.00 -9.19 -4.20
N LEU A 242 -16.77 -9.05 -3.12
CA LEU A 242 -16.36 -8.36 -1.92
C LEU A 242 -16.01 -9.39 -0.85
N SER A 243 -14.85 -9.25 -0.22
CA SER A 243 -14.46 -10.09 0.91
C SER A 243 -13.98 -9.25 2.08
N ALA A 244 -14.35 -9.68 3.28
CA ALA A 244 -13.90 -9.11 4.54
C ALA A 244 -13.26 -10.25 5.33
N THR A 245 -11.96 -10.17 5.59
CA THR A 245 -11.20 -11.25 6.23
C THR A 245 -10.42 -10.76 7.43
N TRP A 246 -10.40 -11.57 8.48
CA TRP A 246 -9.66 -11.36 9.72
C TRP A 246 -8.61 -12.46 9.86
N PRO A 247 -7.38 -12.17 10.30
CA PRO A 247 -6.39 -13.22 10.41
C PRO A 247 -6.64 -14.12 11.61
N LEU A 248 -6.48 -15.41 11.35
CA LEU A 248 -6.43 -16.48 12.33
C LEU A 248 -5.00 -16.72 12.82
N PHE A 249 -4.02 -16.61 11.92
CA PHE A 249 -2.60 -16.83 12.22
C PHE A 249 -1.71 -15.92 11.36
N ARG A 250 -0.57 -15.47 11.92
CA ARG A 250 0.44 -14.69 11.18
C ARG A 250 1.84 -15.19 11.54
N GLY A 251 2.57 -15.65 10.54
CA GLY A 251 4.00 -15.92 10.55
C GLY A 251 4.73 -15.02 9.55
N ARG A 252 6.06 -14.99 9.63
CA ARG A 252 6.98 -14.04 8.94
C ARG A 252 6.84 -13.91 7.41
N GLN A 253 6.27 -14.90 6.75
CA GLN A 253 6.03 -14.83 5.30
C GLN A 253 4.65 -15.35 4.95
N ALA A 254 3.84 -15.72 5.95
CA ALA A 254 2.66 -16.54 5.78
C ALA A 254 1.59 -16.12 6.76
N SER A 255 0.41 -15.78 6.27
CA SER A 255 -0.73 -15.43 7.11
C SER A 255 -1.96 -16.20 6.69
N LEU A 256 -2.75 -16.61 7.67
CA LEU A 256 -4.01 -17.29 7.48
C LEU A 256 -5.12 -16.35 7.91
N TYR A 257 -6.10 -16.14 7.04
CA TYR A 257 -7.29 -15.35 7.28
C TYR A 257 -8.54 -16.18 7.17
N ALA A 258 -9.58 -15.79 7.89
CA ALA A 258 -10.93 -16.27 7.71
C ALA A 258 -11.91 -15.10 7.72
N GLY A 259 -13.02 -15.25 7.02
CA GLY A 259 -14.03 -14.21 7.02
C GLY A 259 -15.17 -14.51 6.09
N MET A 260 -15.75 -13.45 5.55
CA MET A 260 -16.97 -13.50 4.74
C MET A 260 -16.67 -13.05 3.32
N ARG A 261 -17.38 -13.65 2.37
CA ARG A 261 -17.39 -13.26 0.96
C ARG A 261 -18.83 -13.04 0.52
N ALA A 262 -19.04 -11.97 -0.25
CA ALA A 262 -20.25 -11.71 -0.99
C ALA A 262 -19.86 -11.50 -2.46
N GLY A 263 -20.36 -12.35 -3.36
CA GLY A 263 -20.13 -12.25 -4.78
C GLY A 263 -21.42 -11.89 -5.52
N VAL A 264 -21.27 -11.10 -6.58
CA VAL A 264 -22.31 -10.80 -7.55
C VAL A 264 -21.78 -11.14 -8.93
N LEU A 265 -22.54 -11.97 -9.64
CA LEU A 265 -22.35 -12.24 -11.05
C LEU A 265 -23.36 -11.40 -11.83
N SER A 266 -22.85 -10.53 -12.70
CA SER A 266 -23.69 -9.87 -13.69
C SER A 266 -24.32 -10.92 -14.62
N GLY A 267 -25.51 -10.66 -15.14
CA GLY A 267 -26.05 -11.51 -16.20
C GLY A 267 -25.22 -11.35 -17.48
N GLY A 268 -24.71 -12.45 -18.05
CA GLY A 268 -23.96 -12.43 -19.31
C GLY A 268 -24.83 -12.84 -20.50
N ARG A 269 -24.50 -12.40 -21.72
CA ARG A 269 -25.10 -12.97 -22.94
C ARG A 269 -24.42 -14.32 -23.22
N LEU A 270 -25.18 -15.42 -23.16
CA LEU A 270 -24.73 -16.75 -23.56
C LEU A 270 -24.76 -16.89 -25.09
N SER A 271 -25.73 -16.23 -25.74
CA SER A 271 -25.84 -16.06 -27.19
C SER A 271 -26.59 -14.76 -27.50
N GLU A 272 -26.78 -14.40 -28.78
CA GLU A 272 -27.65 -13.27 -29.16
C GLU A 272 -29.07 -13.38 -28.59
N GLN A 273 -29.52 -14.61 -28.32
CA GLN A 273 -30.89 -14.95 -27.95
C GLN A 273 -31.05 -15.36 -26.48
N LEU A 274 -29.94 -15.56 -25.75
CA LEU A 274 -29.96 -16.12 -24.40
C LEU A 274 -29.12 -15.28 -23.44
N ARG A 275 -29.75 -14.78 -22.35
CA ARG A 275 -29.04 -14.10 -21.26
C ARG A 275 -29.01 -15.00 -20.02
N ALA A 276 -27.82 -15.21 -19.49
CA ALA A 276 -27.62 -15.81 -18.18
C ALA A 276 -28.19 -14.89 -17.09
N PRO A 277 -28.90 -15.44 -16.10
CA PRO A 277 -29.39 -14.67 -14.98
C PRO A 277 -28.24 -14.11 -14.14
N ALA A 278 -28.37 -12.86 -13.68
CA ALA A 278 -27.53 -12.34 -12.62
C ALA A 278 -27.75 -13.17 -11.34
N GLY A 279 -26.73 -13.31 -10.50
CA GLY A 279 -26.86 -14.10 -9.28
C GLY A 279 -25.91 -13.62 -8.19
N GLY A 280 -26.32 -13.79 -6.94
CA GLY A 280 -25.51 -13.48 -5.77
C GLY A 280 -25.15 -14.72 -4.97
N ASP A 281 -23.99 -14.71 -4.32
CA ASP A 281 -23.60 -15.68 -3.32
C ASP A 281 -23.07 -14.99 -2.06
N ILE A 282 -23.36 -15.56 -0.89
CA ILE A 282 -22.78 -15.14 0.38
C ILE A 282 -22.25 -16.36 1.11
N GLY A 283 -21.06 -16.23 1.70
CA GLY A 283 -20.36 -17.38 2.26
C GLY A 283 -19.23 -17.04 3.21
N GLY A 284 -18.68 -18.10 3.79
CA GLY A 284 -17.43 -18.05 4.52
C GLY A 284 -16.24 -18.31 3.60
N MET A 285 -15.09 -17.74 3.93
CA MET A 285 -13.84 -18.03 3.26
C MET A 285 -12.68 -18.15 4.23
N VAL A 286 -11.65 -18.89 3.81
CA VAL A 286 -10.34 -18.97 4.42
C VAL A 286 -9.31 -18.61 3.35
N SER A 287 -8.32 -17.79 3.68
CA SER A 287 -7.30 -17.31 2.77
C SER A 287 -5.91 -17.50 3.39
N GLY A 288 -5.05 -18.23 2.70
CA GLY A 288 -3.63 -18.27 3.01
C GLY A 288 -2.91 -17.23 2.15
N VAL A 289 -2.17 -16.32 2.75
CA VAL A 289 -1.44 -15.25 2.08
C VAL A 289 0.05 -15.39 2.37
N TRP A 290 0.86 -15.47 1.33
CA TRP A 290 2.32 -15.48 1.39
C TRP A 290 2.89 -14.19 0.82
N VAL A 291 3.83 -13.56 1.50
CA VAL A 291 4.49 -12.34 0.99
C VAL A 291 5.95 -12.63 0.75
N SER A 292 6.41 -12.37 -0.46
CA SER A 292 7.83 -12.44 -0.84
C SER A 292 8.58 -11.17 -0.45
N ASP A 293 9.90 -11.27 -0.37
CA ASP A 293 10.79 -10.13 -0.09
C ASP A 293 10.73 -9.04 -1.19
N TYR A 294 10.15 -9.34 -2.36
CA TYR A 294 10.01 -8.42 -3.49
C TYR A 294 8.63 -7.75 -3.57
N SER A 295 7.86 -7.72 -2.47
CA SER A 295 6.51 -7.15 -2.42
C SER A 295 5.48 -7.81 -3.35
N VAL A 296 5.77 -9.03 -3.81
CA VAL A 296 4.77 -9.90 -4.46
C VAL A 296 4.04 -10.68 -3.37
N GLU A 297 2.71 -10.54 -3.33
CA GLU A 297 1.80 -11.29 -2.49
C GLU A 297 1.24 -12.46 -3.29
N PHE A 298 1.28 -13.66 -2.73
CA PHE A 298 0.62 -14.85 -3.24
C PHE A 298 -0.54 -15.18 -2.30
N HIS A 299 -1.71 -15.50 -2.82
CA HIS A 299 -2.82 -15.95 -2.00
C HIS A 299 -3.46 -17.21 -2.53
N VAL A 300 -3.98 -18.01 -1.59
CA VAL A 300 -4.77 -19.21 -1.85
C VAL A 300 -6.03 -19.11 -1.03
N ASP A 301 -7.17 -19.01 -1.70
CA ASP A 301 -8.48 -18.82 -1.11
C ASP A 301 -9.32 -20.09 -1.25
N ALA A 302 -9.97 -20.50 -0.16
CA ALA A 302 -11.02 -21.50 -0.17
C ALA A 302 -12.30 -20.86 0.39
N ALA A 303 -13.37 -20.87 -0.40
CA ALA A 303 -14.65 -20.30 0.00
C ALA A 303 -15.79 -21.32 -0.18
N LEU A 304 -16.70 -21.30 0.78
CA LEU A 304 -17.97 -22.00 0.74
C LEU A 304 -19.08 -20.96 0.85
N SER A 305 -19.83 -20.80 -0.23
CA SER A 305 -20.94 -19.85 -0.30
C SER A 305 -22.24 -20.56 -0.63
N ARG A 306 -23.34 -19.97 -0.14
CA ARG A 306 -24.68 -20.33 -0.57
C ARG A 306 -25.08 -19.32 -1.63
N ALA A 307 -25.30 -19.80 -2.85
CA ALA A 307 -25.94 -19.02 -3.88
C ALA A 307 -27.40 -18.83 -3.44
N ARG A 308 -27.74 -17.60 -3.07
CA ARG A 308 -29.11 -17.17 -2.80
C ARG A 308 -29.32 -15.97 -3.70
N ILE A 309 -30.23 -16.13 -4.66
CA ILE A 309 -30.79 -15.19 -5.63
C ILE A 309 -30.71 -15.80 -7.03
N GLY A 310 -31.87 -16.29 -7.47
CA GLY A 310 -32.15 -16.62 -8.86
C GLY A 310 -32.39 -15.34 -9.63
N GLY A 311 -31.51 -15.01 -10.56
CA GLY A 311 -31.87 -14.06 -11.61
C GLY A 311 -32.86 -14.72 -12.57
N VAL A 312 -33.53 -13.87 -13.33
CA VAL A 312 -34.40 -14.25 -14.43
C VAL A 312 -33.59 -14.21 -15.72
N GLY A 313 -33.39 -15.37 -16.33
CA GLY A 313 -32.92 -15.45 -17.72
C GLY A 313 -34.10 -15.37 -18.67
N PHE A 314 -33.98 -14.61 -19.76
CA PHE A 314 -35.00 -14.52 -20.81
C PHE A 314 -34.48 -15.17 -22.09
N HIS A 315 -35.35 -15.90 -22.80
CA HIS A 315 -35.12 -16.38 -24.16
C HIS A 315 -35.96 -15.54 -25.14
N CYS A 316 -35.33 -14.98 -26.18
CA CYS A 316 -36.08 -14.33 -27.26
C CYS A 316 -36.74 -15.39 -28.15
N PRO A 317 -37.92 -15.15 -28.72
CA PRO A 317 -38.55 -16.08 -29.64
C PRO A 317 -37.66 -16.33 -30.89
N LEU A 318 -37.72 -17.56 -31.41
CA LEU A 318 -36.87 -18.04 -32.52
C LEU A 318 -37.29 -17.50 -33.89
N ASP A 319 -38.41 -16.79 -33.96
CA ASP A 319 -39.00 -16.22 -35.17
C ASP A 319 -38.36 -14.88 -35.59
N GLY A 320 -37.37 -14.40 -34.83
CA GLY A 320 -36.68 -13.13 -35.09
C GLY A 320 -37.39 -11.91 -34.52
N ALA A 321 -38.45 -12.08 -33.71
CA ALA A 321 -39.09 -10.96 -33.03
C ALA A 321 -38.18 -10.35 -31.95
N ALA A 322 -38.32 -9.04 -31.74
CA ALA A 322 -37.52 -8.30 -30.79
C ALA A 322 -37.79 -8.77 -29.35
N CYS A 323 -36.72 -8.97 -28.58
CA CYS A 323 -36.80 -9.24 -27.15
C CYS A 323 -37.36 -8.01 -26.41
N THR A 324 -38.66 -7.99 -26.11
CA THR A 324 -39.29 -6.88 -25.37
C THR A 324 -39.23 -7.17 -23.86
N THR A 325 -38.70 -6.22 -23.09
CA THR A 325 -38.65 -6.27 -21.61
C THR A 325 -39.72 -5.40 -20.96
N GLY A 326 -40.62 -4.81 -21.77
CA GLY A 326 -41.72 -3.97 -21.34
C GLY A 326 -42.98 -4.78 -21.03
N SER A 327 -43.78 -4.28 -20.08
CA SER A 327 -44.97 -4.88 -19.47
C SER A 327 -46.19 -5.12 -20.40
N GLY A 328 -45.95 -5.46 -21.67
CA GLY A 328 -46.99 -5.68 -22.67
C GLY A 328 -46.74 -6.94 -23.49
N LEU A 329 -47.20 -8.09 -22.95
CA LEU A 329 -47.68 -9.27 -23.67
C LEU A 329 -46.87 -9.73 -24.90
N ALA A 330 -45.60 -10.09 -24.72
CA ALA A 330 -44.91 -11.02 -25.62
C ALA A 330 -44.56 -12.31 -24.86
N PRO A 331 -44.70 -13.50 -25.48
CA PRO A 331 -44.39 -14.77 -24.84
C PRO A 331 -42.89 -14.83 -24.57
N THR A 332 -42.53 -14.72 -23.29
CA THR A 332 -41.18 -15.05 -22.81
C THR A 332 -41.17 -16.56 -22.60
N ASP A 333 -40.80 -17.31 -23.65
CA ASP A 333 -41.09 -18.74 -23.67
C ASP A 333 -40.31 -19.58 -22.64
N ARG A 334 -39.28 -19.04 -21.98
CA ARG A 334 -38.60 -19.70 -20.85
C ARG A 334 -37.98 -18.70 -19.89
N LEU A 335 -38.42 -18.72 -18.63
CA LEU A 335 -37.76 -18.01 -17.54
C LEU A 335 -36.89 -19.02 -16.78
N PHE A 336 -35.58 -18.79 -16.74
CA PHE A 336 -34.67 -19.68 -16.01
C PHE A 336 -34.47 -19.13 -14.61
N ILE A 337 -34.80 -19.94 -13.60
CA ILE A 337 -34.49 -19.62 -12.20
C ILE A 337 -33.25 -20.43 -11.82
N ARG A 338 -32.20 -19.72 -11.40
CA ARG A 338 -31.08 -20.38 -10.72
C ARG A 338 -31.55 -20.75 -9.31
N GLY A 339 -31.70 -22.06 -9.06
CA GLY A 339 -32.08 -22.57 -7.76
C GLY A 339 -31.00 -22.33 -6.69
N ASP A 340 -31.44 -22.34 -5.43
CA ASP A 340 -30.56 -22.35 -4.26
C ASP A 340 -29.52 -23.47 -4.41
N GLY A 341 -28.25 -23.14 -4.18
CA GLY A 341 -27.17 -24.11 -4.33
C GLY A 341 -25.95 -23.78 -3.47
N LEU A 342 -25.15 -24.81 -3.20
CA LEU A 342 -23.83 -24.63 -2.60
C LEU A 342 -22.84 -24.33 -3.72
N GLN A 343 -21.98 -23.35 -3.46
CA GLN A 343 -20.89 -22.97 -4.33
C GLN A 343 -19.57 -23.16 -3.56
N TRP A 344 -18.73 -24.02 -4.12
CA TRP A 344 -17.36 -24.21 -3.67
C TRP A 344 -16.45 -23.42 -4.60
N ARG A 345 -15.56 -22.60 -4.04
CA ARG A 345 -14.54 -21.88 -4.78
C ARG A 345 -13.18 -22.14 -4.17
N ALA A 346 -12.24 -22.59 -5.00
CA ALA A 346 -10.82 -22.56 -4.69
C ALA A 346 -10.17 -21.57 -5.67
N ALA A 347 -9.46 -20.56 -5.16
CA ALA A 347 -8.74 -19.61 -5.99
C ALA A 347 -7.28 -19.52 -5.55
N ALA A 348 -6.39 -19.26 -6.49
CA ALA A 348 -5.02 -18.88 -6.20
C ALA A 348 -4.64 -17.71 -7.10
N GLY A 349 -3.86 -16.78 -6.56
CA GLY A 349 -3.42 -15.63 -7.33
C GLY A 349 -2.16 -14.99 -6.78
N MET A 350 -1.69 -14.02 -7.53
CA MET A 350 -0.58 -13.15 -7.14
C MET A 350 -0.99 -11.70 -7.33
N ASP A 351 -0.65 -10.86 -6.34
CA ASP A 351 -0.83 -9.42 -6.37
C ASP A 351 0.55 -8.75 -6.24
N VAL A 352 0.84 -7.78 -7.10
CA VAL A 352 2.02 -6.91 -6.93
C VAL A 352 1.58 -5.67 -6.15
N ARG A 353 2.17 -5.45 -4.96
CA ARG A 353 1.95 -4.22 -4.18
C ARG A 353 2.93 -3.13 -4.62
N GLY A 354 2.48 -1.87 -4.68
CA GLY A 354 3.40 -0.73 -4.73
C GLY A 354 3.24 0.27 -5.88
N PHE A 355 2.03 0.63 -6.30
CA PHE A 355 1.83 1.81 -7.16
C PHE A 355 1.67 3.10 -6.32
N GLY A 356 2.79 3.72 -5.93
CA GLY A 356 2.84 5.01 -5.24
C GLY A 356 2.43 4.96 -3.75
N ASN A 357 2.07 6.10 -3.17
CA ASN A 357 1.70 6.25 -1.74
C ASN A 357 0.38 5.55 -1.34
N TRP A 358 -0.25 4.83 -2.27
CA TRP A 358 -1.50 4.11 -2.05
C TRP A 358 -1.18 2.62 -1.93
N GLU A 359 -0.75 2.20 -0.74
CA GLU A 359 -0.44 0.80 -0.40
C GLU A 359 -1.64 -0.16 -0.56
N SER A 360 -2.84 0.36 -0.88
CA SER A 360 -4.10 -0.39 -0.99
C SER A 360 -4.46 -0.84 -2.41
N LEU A 361 -3.66 -0.53 -3.43
CA LEU A 361 -3.98 -0.85 -4.82
C LEU A 361 -2.99 -1.88 -5.38
N GLY A 362 -3.48 -3.12 -5.54
CA GLY A 362 -2.75 -4.21 -6.16
C GLY A 362 -3.36 -4.57 -7.51
N LEU A 363 -2.52 -4.97 -8.46
CA LEU A 363 -2.94 -5.65 -9.69
C LEU A 363 -2.55 -7.12 -9.56
N GLY A 364 -3.50 -8.00 -9.86
CA GLY A 364 -3.28 -9.42 -9.73
C GLY A 364 -4.04 -10.28 -10.73
N LEU A 365 -3.58 -11.52 -10.82
CA LEU A 365 -4.16 -12.57 -11.65
C LEU A 365 -4.66 -13.68 -10.73
N ASP A 366 -5.96 -13.96 -10.80
CA ASP A 366 -6.62 -15.02 -10.05
C ASP A 366 -7.09 -16.14 -10.98
N LEU A 367 -6.74 -17.39 -10.62
CA LEU A 367 -7.34 -18.58 -11.20
C LEU A 367 -8.27 -19.20 -10.17
N ALA A 368 -9.54 -19.39 -10.53
CA ALA A 368 -10.55 -19.95 -9.63
C ALA A 368 -11.27 -21.15 -10.24
N PHE A 369 -11.41 -22.21 -9.44
CA PHE A 369 -12.30 -23.33 -9.73
C PHE A 369 -13.59 -23.15 -8.95
N VAL A 370 -14.70 -23.08 -9.67
CA VAL A 370 -16.04 -22.90 -9.08
C VAL A 370 -16.89 -24.12 -9.39
N ARG A 371 -17.46 -24.74 -8.35
CA ARG A 371 -18.44 -25.82 -8.48
C ARG A 371 -19.73 -25.42 -7.80
N THR A 372 -20.82 -25.42 -8.55
CA THR A 372 -22.17 -25.09 -8.05
C THR A 372 -23.08 -26.31 -8.11
N THR A 373 -23.81 -26.60 -7.03
CA THR A 373 -24.77 -27.73 -6.98
C THR A 373 -26.21 -27.33 -7.32
N GLY A 374 -26.46 -26.06 -7.66
CA GLY A 374 -27.80 -25.56 -7.97
C GLY A 374 -28.31 -26.06 -9.33
N THR A 375 -29.59 -26.40 -9.39
CA THR A 375 -30.28 -26.71 -10.65
C THR A 375 -30.73 -25.43 -11.34
N VAL A 376 -30.53 -25.35 -12.65
CA VAL A 376 -31.21 -24.36 -13.50
C VAL A 376 -32.51 -25.03 -13.95
N GLN A 377 -33.63 -24.61 -13.39
CA GLN A 377 -34.94 -25.10 -13.82
C GLN A 377 -35.54 -24.10 -14.80
N PRO A 378 -36.08 -24.55 -15.95
CA PRO A 378 -37.00 -23.74 -16.72
C PRO A 378 -38.27 -23.57 -15.88
N SER A 379 -38.70 -22.33 -15.64
CA SER A 379 -40.05 -22.07 -15.16
C SER A 379 -41.02 -22.42 -16.29
N VAL A 380 -42.01 -23.23 -15.96
CA VAL A 380 -43.13 -23.56 -16.86
C VAL A 380 -44.03 -22.34 -17.02
#